data_AF-A0A2E6I934-F1
#
_entry.id   AF-A0A2E6I934-F1
#
_cell.length_a   1.000
_cell.length_b   1.000
_cell.length_c   1.000
_cell.angle_alpha   90.00
_cell.angle_beta   90.00
_cell.angle_gamma   90.00
#
_symmetry.space_group_name_H-M   'P 1'
#
loop_
_entity.id
_entity.type
_entity.pdbx_description
1 polymer ?
#
loop_
_entity_poly.entity_id
_entity_poly.type
_entity_poly.pdbx_seq_one_letter_code
_entity_poly.pdbx_strand_id
1 'polypeptide(L)'
;MLPRITKHITRLWGHRKNVADSNNPGQTKAVQVYEVKITERTLANLKAAIADAESRIEAVRAAHGSERLVDLDEKQPNRQFPLPDEVQTAISKALPRLQIWPSEREGECQLKVFAFEVRGMEPATAASNEDNSSEKTPQLPEDNDGGFAGMGNLFG
;
A
#
# COMPACT_ATOMS: atom_id res chain seq x y z
N MET A 1 15.77 -9.63 13.41
CA MET A 1 14.57 -9.58 12.53
C MET A 1 14.68 -8.33 11.67
N LEU A 2 14.42 -8.40 10.36
CA LEU A 2 14.29 -7.18 9.55
C LEU A 2 12.98 -6.49 9.91
N PRO A 3 12.95 -5.16 10.10
CA PRO A 3 11.72 -4.45 10.38
C PRO A 3 10.75 -4.59 9.19
N ARG A 4 9.47 -4.72 9.53
CA ARG A 4 8.39 -4.99 8.58
C ARG A 4 7.49 -3.77 8.51
N ILE A 5 7.34 -3.21 7.32
CA ILE A 5 6.36 -2.16 7.07
C ILE A 5 5.10 -2.84 6.52
N THR A 6 3.95 -2.55 7.12
CA THR A 6 2.66 -3.10 6.71
C THR A 6 1.66 -1.97 6.51
N LYS A 7 1.06 -1.90 5.32
CA LYS A 7 0.03 -0.94 4.97
C LYS A 7 -1.31 -1.67 4.79
N HIS A 8 -2.35 -1.14 5.42
CA HIS A 8 -3.70 -1.67 5.28
C HIS A 8 -4.35 -1.12 3.99
N ILE A 9 -4.91 -2.00 3.17
CA ILE A 9 -5.66 -1.59 1.97
C ILE A 9 -7.15 -1.49 2.32
N THR A 10 -7.75 -2.60 2.72
CA THR A 10 -9.20 -2.69 2.96
C THR A 10 -9.55 -3.94 3.75
N ARG A 11 -10.81 -4.01 4.20
CA ARG A 11 -11.42 -5.19 4.79
C ARG A 11 -12.03 -6.08 3.71
N LEU A 12 -12.00 -7.37 3.97
CA LEU A 12 -12.50 -8.47 3.17
C LEU A 12 -13.61 -9.16 3.94
N TRP A 13 -14.67 -9.52 3.24
CA TRP A 13 -15.77 -10.27 3.82
C TRP A 13 -15.81 -11.64 3.16
N GLY A 14 -15.84 -12.66 4.00
CA GLY A 14 -15.90 -14.04 3.55
C GLY A 14 -17.34 -14.45 3.23
N HIS A 15 -17.57 -14.92 2.01
CA HIS A 15 -18.84 -15.46 1.55
C HIS A 15 -18.71 -16.95 1.25
N ARG A 16 -19.70 -17.75 1.65
CA ARG A 16 -19.78 -19.15 1.24
C ARG A 16 -20.46 -19.24 -0.12
N LYS A 17 -19.81 -19.89 -1.09
CA LYS A 17 -20.37 -20.20 -2.40
C LYS A 17 -20.29 -21.71 -2.65
N ASN A 18 -21.35 -22.28 -3.20
CA ASN A 18 -21.33 -23.66 -3.68
C ASN A 18 -20.81 -23.65 -5.12
N VAL A 19 -19.71 -24.35 -5.35
CA VAL A 19 -19.12 -24.52 -6.69
C VAL A 19 -19.18 -25.98 -7.08
N ALA A 20 -19.21 -26.26 -8.39
CA ALA A 20 -19.15 -27.64 -8.86
C ALA A 20 -17.86 -28.31 -8.36
N ASP A 21 -17.98 -29.55 -7.86
CA ASP A 21 -16.80 -30.30 -7.47
C ASP A 21 -16.10 -30.86 -8.72
N SER A 22 -14.89 -30.37 -8.99
CA SER A 22 -14.06 -30.83 -10.09
C SER A 22 -13.74 -32.32 -10.02
N ASN A 23 -13.79 -32.91 -8.82
CA ASN A 23 -13.46 -34.31 -8.59
C ASN A 23 -14.68 -35.24 -8.63
N ASN A 24 -15.90 -34.70 -8.51
CA ASN A 24 -17.16 -35.45 -8.47
C ASN A 24 -18.22 -34.77 -9.34
N PRO A 25 -18.35 -35.17 -10.62
CA PRO A 25 -19.34 -34.60 -11.54
C PRO A 25 -20.76 -34.70 -10.97
N GLY A 26 -21.49 -33.58 -10.95
CA GLY A 26 -22.86 -33.50 -10.41
C GLY A 26 -22.96 -33.19 -8.90
N GLN A 27 -21.84 -33.15 -8.17
CA GLN A 27 -21.80 -32.69 -6.78
C GLN A 27 -21.33 -31.24 -6.67
N THR A 28 -21.70 -30.58 -5.58
CA THR A 28 -21.23 -29.23 -5.25
C THR A 28 -20.42 -29.26 -3.95
N LYS A 29 -19.40 -28.42 -3.87
CA LYS A 29 -18.61 -28.17 -2.66
C LYS A 29 -18.76 -26.72 -2.22
N ALA A 30 -18.88 -26.51 -0.91
CA ALA A 30 -18.88 -25.18 -0.32
C ALA A 30 -17.45 -24.64 -0.23
N VAL A 31 -17.21 -23.48 -0.84
CA VAL A 31 -15.93 -22.75 -0.77
C VAL A 31 -16.12 -21.38 -0.13
N GLN A 32 -15.10 -20.94 0.60
CA GLN A 32 -15.05 -19.58 1.14
C GLN A 32 -14.42 -18.64 0.10
N VAL A 33 -15.12 -17.58 -0.26
CA VAL A 33 -14.67 -16.56 -1.22
C VAL A 33 -14.56 -15.23 -0.49
N TYR A 34 -13.43 -14.56 -0.63
CA TYR A 34 -13.23 -13.23 -0.05
C TYR A 34 -13.42 -12.17 -1.13
N GLU A 35 -14.39 -11.29 -0.95
CA GLU A 35 -14.69 -10.24 -1.92
C GLU A 35 -14.31 -8.86 -1.37
N VAL A 36 -13.81 -7.99 -2.26
CA VAL A 36 -13.54 -6.59 -1.99
C VAL A 36 -14.44 -5.73 -2.86
N LYS A 37 -15.20 -4.83 -2.25
CA LYS A 37 -15.79 -3.72 -2.98
C LYS A 37 -14.73 -2.65 -3.24
N ILE A 38 -14.49 -2.32 -4.51
CA ILE A 38 -13.58 -1.25 -4.90
C ILE A 38 -14.35 0.08 -4.78
N THR A 39 -14.29 0.67 -3.59
CA THR A 39 -14.74 2.05 -3.35
C THR A 39 -13.64 3.04 -3.72
N GLU A 40 -13.94 4.34 -3.76
CA GLU A 40 -12.93 5.39 -4.01
C GLU A 40 -11.74 5.29 -3.05
N ARG A 41 -12.01 5.09 -1.76
CA ARG A 41 -10.97 4.89 -0.73
C ARG A 41 -10.16 3.63 -0.98
N THR A 42 -10.83 2.52 -1.29
CA THR A 42 -10.16 1.25 -1.61
C THR A 42 -9.25 1.41 -2.82
N LEU A 43 -9.73 2.09 -3.86
CA LEU A 43 -8.97 2.34 -5.09
C LEU A 43 -7.76 3.23 -4.83
N ALA A 44 -7.91 4.30 -4.04
CA ALA A 44 -6.80 5.16 -3.65
C ALA A 44 -5.71 4.38 -2.90
N ASN A 45 -6.11 3.55 -1.93
CA ASN A 45 -5.18 2.71 -1.18
C ASN A 45 -4.48 1.66 -2.08
N LEU A 46 -5.20 1.06 -3.03
CA LEU A 46 -4.63 0.14 -4.00
C LEU A 46 -3.60 0.84 -4.90
N LYS A 47 -3.91 2.03 -5.42
CA LYS A 47 -2.99 2.82 -6.24
C LYS A 47 -1.71 3.18 -5.48
N ALA A 48 -1.84 3.64 -4.24
CA ALA A 48 -0.68 3.94 -3.38
C ALA A 48 0.18 2.68 -3.15
N ALA A 49 -0.47 1.53 -2.90
CA ALA A 49 0.22 0.27 -2.71
C ALA A 49 0.92 -0.23 -4.00
N ILE A 50 0.33 0.01 -5.17
CA ILE A 50 0.94 -0.29 -6.47
C ILE A 50 2.17 0.60 -6.70
N ALA A 51 2.06 1.91 -6.48
CA ALA A 51 3.18 2.84 -6.65
C ALA A 51 4.37 2.47 -5.76
N ASP A 52 4.12 2.14 -4.49
CA ASP A 52 5.16 1.63 -3.58
C ASP A 52 5.78 0.33 -4.08
N ALA A 53 4.96 -0.56 -4.67
CA ALA A 53 5.42 -1.85 -5.14
C ALA A 53 6.28 -1.73 -6.40
N GLU A 54 5.88 -0.88 -7.35
CA GLU A 54 6.63 -0.55 -8.56
C GLU A 54 8.00 0.02 -8.20
N SER A 55 8.02 1.01 -7.30
CA SER A 55 9.26 1.62 -6.79
C SER A 55 10.22 0.60 -6.18
N ARG A 56 9.71 -0.35 -5.37
CA ARG A 56 10.53 -1.41 -4.78
C ARG A 56 11.01 -2.42 -5.83
N ILE A 57 10.16 -2.82 -6.76
CA ILE A 57 10.54 -3.73 -7.84
C ILE A 57 11.67 -3.11 -8.68
N GLU A 58 11.60 -1.81 -8.94
CA GLU A 58 12.65 -1.08 -9.64
C GLU A 58 13.97 -1.03 -8.86
N ALA A 59 13.93 -0.76 -7.56
CA ALA A 59 15.12 -0.81 -6.72
C ALA A 59 15.77 -2.21 -6.68
N VAL A 60 14.95 -3.25 -6.56
CA VAL A 60 15.41 -4.65 -6.59
C VAL A 60 15.99 -5.01 -7.97
N ARG A 61 15.36 -4.52 -9.05
CA ARG A 61 15.84 -4.67 -10.42
C ARG A 61 17.19 -4.00 -10.61
N ALA A 62 17.40 -2.80 -10.09
CA ALA A 62 18.68 -2.10 -10.16
C ALA A 62 19.78 -2.84 -9.38
N ALA A 63 19.46 -3.42 -8.22
CA ALA A 63 20.41 -4.12 -7.38
C ALA A 63 20.78 -5.53 -7.88
N HIS A 64 19.83 -6.25 -8.50
CA HIS A 64 19.99 -7.67 -8.82
C HIS A 64 19.90 -8.00 -10.31
N GLY A 65 19.30 -7.15 -11.14
CA GLY A 65 19.07 -7.38 -12.58
C GLY A 65 17.69 -7.96 -12.88
N SER A 66 17.07 -7.49 -13.97
CA SER A 66 15.68 -7.84 -14.36
C SER A 66 15.43 -9.32 -14.55
N GLU A 67 16.36 -10.03 -15.17
CA GLU A 67 16.24 -11.46 -15.52
C GLU A 67 16.00 -12.32 -14.29
N ARG A 68 16.61 -11.96 -13.16
CA ARG A 68 16.51 -12.68 -11.90
C ARG A 68 15.20 -12.45 -11.16
N LEU A 69 14.53 -11.32 -11.37
CA LEU A 69 13.21 -11.09 -10.78
C LEU A 69 12.14 -11.90 -11.50
N VAL A 70 12.21 -11.98 -12.83
CA VAL A 70 11.26 -12.75 -13.64
C VAL A 70 11.36 -14.24 -13.31
N ASP A 71 12.59 -14.74 -13.11
CA ASP A 71 12.83 -16.14 -12.78
C ASP A 71 12.31 -16.54 -11.38
N LEU A 72 12.00 -15.58 -10.50
CA LEU A 72 11.38 -15.87 -9.20
C LEU A 72 9.92 -16.29 -9.31
N ASP A 73 9.21 -15.84 -10.35
CA ASP A 73 7.81 -16.22 -10.60
C ASP A 73 7.71 -17.67 -11.10
N GLU A 74 8.79 -18.20 -11.67
CA GLU A 74 8.88 -19.59 -12.10
C GLU A 74 9.07 -20.55 -10.92
N LYS A 75 8.52 -21.76 -11.07
CA LYS A 75 8.79 -22.86 -10.14
C LYS A 75 10.28 -23.16 -10.17
N GLN A 76 10.87 -23.45 -9.00
CA GLN A 76 12.31 -23.72 -8.85
C GLN A 76 12.95 -24.60 -9.96
N PRO A 77 12.36 -25.75 -10.39
CA PRO A 77 12.95 -26.57 -11.46
C PRO A 77 12.89 -25.95 -12.86
N ASN A 78 12.08 -24.91 -13.09
CA ASN A 78 11.92 -24.23 -14.38
C ASN A 78 12.78 -22.97 -14.51
N ARG A 79 13.56 -22.65 -13.47
CA ARG A 79 14.36 -21.43 -13.38
C ARG A 79 15.58 -21.49 -14.29
N GLN A 80 15.76 -20.47 -15.10
CA GLN A 80 16.88 -20.36 -16.04
C GLN A 80 18.15 -19.79 -15.38
N PHE A 81 17.99 -19.05 -14.28
CA PHE A 81 19.06 -18.38 -13.55
C PHE A 81 18.98 -18.71 -12.06
N PRO A 82 19.28 -19.97 -11.67
CA PRO A 82 19.26 -20.37 -10.27
C PRO A 82 20.24 -19.52 -9.46
N LEU A 83 19.72 -18.85 -8.44
CA LEU A 83 20.51 -18.02 -7.54
C LEU A 83 20.95 -18.82 -6.32
N PRO A 84 22.08 -18.43 -5.68
CA PRO A 84 22.37 -18.90 -4.34
C PRO A 84 21.19 -18.62 -3.41
N ASP A 85 20.88 -19.57 -2.51
CA ASP A 85 19.73 -19.49 -1.60
C ASP A 85 19.68 -18.19 -0.80
N GLU A 86 20.85 -17.67 -0.40
CA GLU A 86 20.98 -16.40 0.32
C GLU A 86 20.47 -15.21 -0.51
N VAL A 87 20.85 -15.15 -1.79
CA VAL A 87 20.44 -14.09 -2.72
C VAL A 87 18.96 -14.24 -3.05
N GLN A 88 18.49 -15.46 -3.32
CA GLN A 88 17.08 -15.72 -3.57
C GLN A 88 16.21 -15.30 -2.37
N THR A 89 16.66 -15.60 -1.16
CA THR A 89 15.98 -15.22 0.08
C THR A 89 15.98 -13.70 0.26
N ALA A 90 17.08 -13.02 -0.06
CA ALA A 90 17.18 -11.57 0.00
C ALA A 90 16.19 -10.90 -0.97
N ILE A 91 16.17 -11.30 -2.24
CA ILE A 91 15.25 -10.76 -3.25
C ILE A 91 13.80 -11.04 -2.86
N SER A 92 13.48 -12.26 -2.43
CA SER A 92 12.14 -12.65 -2.00
C SER A 92 11.63 -11.88 -0.78
N LYS A 93 12.54 -11.38 0.08
CA LYS A 93 12.21 -10.51 1.23
C LYS A 93 12.05 -9.05 0.82
N ALA A 94 12.80 -8.60 -0.18
CA ALA A 94 12.75 -7.24 -0.71
C ALA A 94 11.44 -6.95 -1.44
N LEU A 95 10.91 -7.94 -2.16
CA LEU A 95 9.68 -7.79 -2.92
C LEU A 95 8.46 -7.60 -2.01
N PRO A 96 7.59 -6.63 -2.34
CA PRO A 96 6.35 -6.40 -1.62
C PRO A 96 5.40 -7.59 -1.81
N ARG A 97 4.56 -7.84 -0.81
CA ARG A 97 3.62 -8.96 -0.82
C ARG A 97 2.24 -8.51 -0.39
N LEU A 98 1.23 -9.01 -1.10
CA LEU A 98 -0.18 -8.86 -0.75
C LEU A 98 -0.59 -10.02 0.17
N GLN A 99 -1.21 -9.73 1.30
CA GLN A 99 -1.65 -10.73 2.27
C GLN A 99 -3.09 -10.49 2.70
N ILE A 100 -3.79 -11.60 2.90
CA ILE A 100 -5.07 -11.67 3.59
C ILE A 100 -4.77 -12.06 5.04
N TRP A 101 -5.12 -11.20 5.99
CA TRP A 101 -4.96 -11.45 7.43
C TRP A 101 -6.33 -11.63 8.09
N PRO A 102 -6.45 -12.48 9.13
CA PRO A 102 -7.64 -12.48 9.97
C PRO A 102 -7.85 -11.09 10.60
N SER A 103 -9.10 -10.67 10.70
CA SER A 103 -9.51 -9.48 11.47
C SER A 103 -9.97 -9.90 12.87
N GLU A 104 -10.23 -8.93 13.74
CA GLU A 104 -10.77 -9.18 15.09
C GLU A 104 -12.22 -9.70 15.06
N ARG A 105 -12.93 -9.43 13.96
CA ARG A 105 -14.32 -9.88 13.77
C ARG A 105 -14.36 -11.20 13.04
N GLU A 106 -15.22 -12.10 13.51
CA GLU A 106 -15.48 -13.39 12.87
C GLU A 106 -15.96 -13.18 11.43
N GLY A 107 -15.35 -13.91 10.48
CA GLY A 107 -15.68 -13.82 9.05
C GLY A 107 -15.11 -12.59 8.33
N GLU A 108 -14.44 -11.67 9.04
CA GLU A 108 -13.76 -10.51 8.46
C GLU A 108 -12.25 -10.80 8.31
N CYS A 109 -11.70 -10.43 7.16
CA CYS A 109 -10.26 -10.44 6.91
C CYS A 109 -9.79 -9.05 6.48
N GLN A 110 -8.48 -8.83 6.47
CA GLN A 110 -7.86 -7.58 6.07
C GLN A 110 -6.88 -7.84 4.92
N LEU A 111 -7.04 -7.08 3.84
CA LEU A 111 -6.08 -7.03 2.75
C LEU A 111 -4.98 -6.03 3.11
N LYS A 112 -3.74 -6.51 3.21
CA LYS A 112 -2.58 -5.70 3.57
C LYS A 112 -1.47 -5.91 2.56
N VAL A 113 -0.72 -4.85 2.28
CA VAL A 113 0.59 -4.96 1.61
C VAL A 113 1.66 -4.87 2.67
N PHE A 114 2.66 -5.73 2.56
CA PHE A 114 3.82 -5.68 3.44
C PHE A 114 5.10 -5.86 2.65
N ALA A 115 6.18 -5.31 3.19
CA ALA A 115 7.54 -5.56 2.70
C ALA A 115 8.49 -5.52 3.89
N PHE A 116 9.61 -6.25 3.79
CA PHE A 116 10.71 -6.09 4.74
C PHE A 116 11.56 -4.89 4.34
N GLU A 117 12.13 -4.20 5.32
CA GLU A 117 13.25 -3.30 5.03
C GLU A 117 14.48 -4.15 4.69
N VAL A 118 15.13 -3.83 3.59
CA VAL A 118 16.36 -4.47 3.16
C VAL A 118 17.47 -3.43 3.24
N ARG A 119 18.47 -3.71 4.08
CA ARG A 119 19.63 -2.82 4.24
C ARG A 119 20.34 -2.67 2.89
N GLY A 120 20.64 -1.44 2.49
CA GLY A 120 21.34 -1.15 1.23
C GLY A 120 20.45 -1.02 -0.01
N MET A 121 19.13 -1.12 0.14
CA MET A 121 18.18 -0.60 -0.86
C MET A 121 17.75 0.78 -0.40
N GLU A 122 18.35 1.83 -0.97
CA GLU A 122 17.86 3.19 -0.75
C GLU A 122 16.35 3.21 -1.03
N PRO A 123 15.51 3.63 -0.08
CA PRO A 123 14.11 3.84 -0.37
C PRO A 123 14.06 4.94 -1.42
N ALA A 124 13.63 4.62 -2.63
CA ALA A 124 13.14 5.66 -3.53
C ALA A 124 11.98 6.31 -2.76
N THR A 125 12.21 7.55 -2.34
CA THR A 125 11.35 8.36 -1.48
C THR A 125 9.90 8.20 -1.91
N ALA A 126 9.16 7.37 -1.18
CA ALA A 126 7.71 7.41 -1.22
C ALA A 126 7.35 8.80 -0.71
N ALA A 127 6.69 9.60 -1.55
CA ALA A 127 6.16 10.90 -1.19
C ALA A 127 5.53 10.78 0.20
N SER A 128 6.15 11.47 1.15
CA SER A 128 5.55 11.70 2.45
C SER A 128 4.21 12.36 2.18
N ASN A 129 3.12 11.64 2.48
CA ASN A 129 1.93 12.31 2.97
C ASN A 129 2.35 12.93 4.31
N GLU A 130 2.98 14.10 4.25
CA GLU A 130 3.00 15.02 5.36
C GLU A 130 1.56 15.45 5.60
N ASP A 131 0.90 14.70 6.48
CA ASP A 131 -0.18 15.21 7.29
C ASP A 131 0.45 16.21 8.28
N ASN A 132 0.84 17.38 7.76
CA ASN A 132 1.31 18.49 8.56
C ASN A 132 0.07 19.19 9.12
N SER A 133 -0.44 18.59 10.20
CA SER A 133 -1.25 19.30 11.18
C SER A 133 -0.42 20.44 11.76
N SER A 134 -0.54 21.61 11.13
CA SER A 134 -0.13 22.89 11.69
C SER A 134 -1.28 23.85 11.47
N GLU A 135 -1.81 24.35 12.58
CA GLU A 135 -2.93 25.26 12.72
C GLU A 135 -2.88 26.38 11.67
N LYS A 136 -3.80 26.33 10.70
CA LYS A 136 -4.21 27.54 9.98
C LYS A 136 -5.23 28.25 10.84
N THR A 137 -4.75 29.21 11.63
CA THR A 137 -5.54 30.33 12.13
C THR A 137 -6.31 30.96 10.96
N PRO A 138 -7.63 31.19 11.08
CA PRO A 138 -8.33 31.97 10.06
C PRO A 138 -7.87 33.42 10.17
N GLN A 139 -7.16 33.91 9.16
CA GLN A 139 -6.82 35.32 9.02
C GLN A 139 -8.13 36.12 8.83
N LEU A 140 -8.49 36.88 9.88
CA LEU A 140 -9.41 38.01 9.78
C LEU A 140 -8.77 39.10 8.90
N PRO A 141 -9.56 39.88 8.14
CA PRO A 141 -9.05 40.96 7.30
C PRO A 141 -8.33 42.01 8.16
N GLU A 142 -7.20 42.50 7.66
CA GLU A 142 -6.34 43.47 8.33
C GLU A 142 -7.08 44.81 8.53
N ASP A 143 -7.18 45.24 9.80
CA ASP A 143 -7.57 46.60 10.15
C ASP A 143 -6.53 47.58 9.60
N ASN A 144 -7.05 48.48 8.77
CA ASN A 144 -6.33 49.46 8.01
C ASN A 144 -6.10 50.71 8.90
N ASP A 145 -5.16 50.65 9.84
CA ASP A 145 -4.84 51.77 10.72
C ASP A 145 -3.48 52.40 10.40
N GLY A 146 -3.54 53.34 9.46
CA GLY A 146 -2.46 54.25 9.11
C GLY A 146 -3.00 55.63 8.75
N GLY A 147 -3.41 56.42 9.75
CA GLY A 147 -3.36 57.88 9.69
C GLY A 147 -4.66 58.63 9.41
N PHE A 148 -5.57 58.71 10.39
CA PHE A 148 -6.53 59.82 10.46
C PHE A 148 -5.91 60.98 11.23
N ALA A 149 -5.35 61.95 10.51
CA ALA A 149 -4.99 63.26 11.03
C ALA A 149 -6.08 64.26 10.64
N GLY A 150 -6.82 64.78 11.63
CA GLY A 150 -7.66 65.96 11.42
C GLY A 150 -8.98 65.94 12.17
N MET A 151 -8.97 66.39 13.43
CA MET A 151 -10.12 67.09 13.99
C MET A 151 -10.39 68.36 13.16
N GLY A 152 -11.63 68.52 12.70
CA GLY A 152 -12.10 69.75 12.06
C GLY A 152 -13.63 69.73 11.92
N ASN A 153 -14.30 70.41 12.86
CA ASN A 153 -15.74 70.67 12.98
C ASN A 153 -16.49 70.90 11.66
N LEU A 154 -17.74 70.40 11.55
CA LEU A 154 -18.83 71.11 10.86
C LEU A 154 -20.23 70.59 11.23
N PHE A 155 -20.55 70.60 12.52
CA PHE A 155 -21.90 70.99 12.96
C PHE A 155 -21.80 72.41 13.51
N GLY A 156 -22.06 73.34 12.60
CA GLY A 156 -22.32 74.77 12.78
C GLY A 156 -23.14 75.19 11.58
#